data_AF-A0A8S1HDC9-F1
#
_entry.id   AF-A0A8S1HDC9-F1
#
_cell.length_a   1.000
_cell.length_b   1.000
_cell.length_c   1.000
_cell.angle_alpha   90.00
_cell.angle_beta   90.00
_cell.angle_gamma   90.00
#
_symmetry.space_group_name_H-M   'P 1'
#
loop_
_entity.id
_entity.type
_entity.pdbx_description
1 polymer ?
#
loop_
_entity_poly.entity_id
_entity_poly.type
_entity_poly.pdbx_seq_one_letter_code
_entity_poly.pdbx_strand_id
1 'polypeptide(L)'
;MKISEPPSTLYADRLAPRSSTELAVHAKKLTELRNYLLSTCFHRKLGSVLLLTGNSGTGKSTALTILCRELRIEVLQFEQEITYEFEDVQTCSTSGVISLYRFLRNSSKSFQKRRSRLLLIESLPEDVYKNVTHVRDELSSIFCSSSIPIVFCLSEIDSCWDISYRKLFSSTYILENNINSIHFNPVAPTYMKKALQRAERILNREQADGLLNNLIESANGDIRNAVNMLQMASTTTSKGVDGCMYRTNRDEMLHMLGRILHAKRLPTEKNQSSDSRPPLERDVNEVVDMSNVTTSTLLSYLHEHELSFCDNLKSVRRVFDDLSLCDALGARWEVRGRLPIECFSQFVARSIMYHNFRTEKKCRMFALTRPKNMDLVKEVEVFQKELLKDSVIGDSQMATVSVPFTRVIRKDAQPLPLQYLARNFSHSWTQGFDEWTKTSNLKSRSQNKFKKKQISTESEDEENVVIEDSDDCDSFDEM
;
A
#
# COMPACT_ATOMS: atom_id res chain seq x y z
N MET A 1 23.70 36.10 13.43
CA MET A 1 22.22 36.06 13.49
C MET A 1 21.75 34.79 12.79
N LYS A 2 21.22 33.83 13.54
CA LYS A 2 20.53 32.67 12.95
C LYS A 2 19.26 33.22 12.30
N ILE A 3 19.17 33.13 10.98
CA ILE A 3 17.94 33.46 10.25
C ILE A 3 16.91 32.43 10.71
N SER A 4 15.96 32.85 11.54
CA SER A 4 14.78 32.08 11.88
C SER A 4 13.99 31.83 10.60
N GLU A 5 14.07 30.62 10.07
CA GLU A 5 13.35 30.23 8.85
C GLU A 5 11.83 30.27 9.09
N PRO A 6 11.02 30.72 8.11
CA PRO A 6 9.58 30.62 8.21
C PRO A 6 9.15 29.14 8.25
N PRO A 7 8.25 28.75 9.18
CA PRO A 7 7.96 27.35 9.50
C PRO A 7 7.03 26.60 8.52
N SER A 8 6.89 27.00 7.25
CA SER A 8 5.73 26.57 6.44
C SER A 8 6.00 25.88 5.10
N THR A 9 7.24 25.57 4.73
CA THR A 9 7.52 24.88 3.44
C THR A 9 8.13 23.49 3.64
N LEU A 10 7.50 22.47 3.07
CA LEU A 10 8.01 21.10 3.04
C LEU A 10 9.38 21.05 2.34
N TYR A 11 10.27 20.18 2.82
CA TYR A 11 11.58 19.97 2.19
C TYR A 11 11.46 19.49 0.75
N ALA A 12 10.42 18.70 0.44
CA ALA A 12 10.13 18.26 -0.91
C ALA A 12 10.00 19.42 -1.91
N ASP A 13 9.39 20.53 -1.52
CA ASP A 13 9.21 21.70 -2.38
C ASP A 13 10.46 22.58 -2.41
N ARG A 14 11.08 22.80 -1.25
CA ARG A 14 12.28 23.64 -1.12
C ARG A 14 13.48 23.05 -1.87
N LEU A 15 13.63 21.73 -1.84
CA LEU A 15 14.75 20.99 -2.42
C LEU A 15 14.42 20.45 -3.83
N ALA A 16 13.29 20.84 -4.40
CA ALA A 16 12.89 20.40 -5.72
C ALA A 16 13.99 20.69 -6.76
N PRO A 17 14.33 19.70 -7.62
CA PRO A 17 15.38 19.87 -8.61
C PRO A 17 15.01 20.94 -9.64
N ARG A 18 16.00 21.71 -10.09
CA ARG A 18 15.82 22.83 -11.04
C ARG A 18 16.43 22.54 -12.41
N SER A 19 17.22 21.49 -12.53
CA SER A 19 17.92 21.09 -13.75
C SER A 19 17.90 19.57 -13.95
N SER A 20 18.13 19.11 -15.18
CA SER A 20 18.16 17.68 -15.50
C SER A 20 19.29 16.90 -14.81
N THR A 21 20.41 17.56 -14.47
CA THR A 21 21.57 16.93 -13.78
C THR A 21 21.28 16.61 -12.32
N GLU A 22 20.28 17.26 -11.76
CA GLU A 22 19.88 17.18 -10.36
C GLU A 22 18.81 16.11 -10.10
N LEU A 23 18.21 15.56 -11.16
CA LEU A 23 17.17 14.55 -11.07
C LEU A 23 17.75 13.20 -10.63
N ALA A 24 17.13 12.59 -9.63
CA ALA A 24 17.43 11.23 -9.19
C ALA A 24 16.75 10.18 -10.09
N VAL A 25 16.86 10.34 -11.42
CA VAL A 25 16.22 9.47 -12.41
C VAL A 25 17.29 8.86 -13.31
N HIS A 26 17.08 7.63 -13.74
CA HIS A 26 18.01 6.95 -14.63
C HIS A 26 18.20 7.70 -15.96
N ALA A 27 19.45 8.00 -16.34
CA ALA A 27 19.78 8.84 -17.49
C ALA A 27 19.12 8.38 -18.81
N LYS A 28 19.10 7.06 -19.08
CA LYS A 28 18.41 6.50 -20.26
C LYS A 28 16.94 6.92 -20.37
N LYS A 29 16.21 7.00 -19.25
CA LYS A 29 14.79 7.40 -19.22
C LYS A 29 14.61 8.89 -19.47
N LEU A 30 15.53 9.71 -18.98
CA LEU A 30 15.56 11.14 -19.32
C LEU A 30 15.84 11.37 -20.80
N THR A 31 16.77 10.62 -21.40
CA THR A 31 17.06 10.69 -22.85
C THR A 31 15.86 10.24 -23.67
N GLU A 32 15.20 9.14 -23.28
CA GLU A 32 13.98 8.62 -23.93
C GLU A 32 12.87 9.68 -23.93
N LEU A 33 12.60 10.30 -22.76
CA LEU A 33 11.61 11.36 -22.62
C LEU A 33 11.98 12.61 -23.42
N ARG A 34 13.25 13.02 -23.40
CA ARG A 34 13.74 14.17 -24.18
C ARG A 34 13.58 13.95 -25.68
N ASN A 35 13.93 12.77 -26.18
CA ASN A 35 13.77 12.42 -27.59
C ASN A 35 12.30 12.42 -28.00
N TYR A 36 11.42 11.92 -27.15
CA TYR A 36 9.98 11.98 -27.37
C TYR A 36 9.49 13.43 -27.49
N LEU A 37 9.83 14.31 -26.53
CA LEU A 37 9.43 15.71 -26.54
C LEU A 37 9.96 16.45 -27.78
N LEU A 38 11.22 16.21 -28.17
CA LEU A 38 11.80 16.79 -29.39
C LEU A 38 11.02 16.33 -30.63
N SER A 39 10.75 15.04 -30.73
CA SER A 39 10.08 14.47 -31.90
C SER A 39 8.64 14.95 -32.07
N THR A 40 7.94 15.23 -30.98
CA THR A 40 6.50 15.50 -30.98
C THR A 40 6.20 17.00 -31.01
N CYS A 41 6.88 17.78 -30.16
CA CYS A 41 6.64 19.23 -30.06
C CYS A 41 7.27 20.04 -31.21
N PHE A 42 8.35 19.55 -31.83
CA PHE A 42 9.02 20.28 -32.93
C PHE A 42 8.65 19.76 -34.32
N HIS A 43 8.50 18.44 -34.52
CA HIS A 43 8.03 17.90 -35.81
C HIS A 43 6.50 17.89 -35.94
N ARG A 44 5.76 18.37 -34.93
CA ARG A 44 4.30 18.51 -34.92
C ARG A 44 3.56 17.24 -35.37
N LYS A 45 3.95 16.11 -34.79
CA LYS A 45 3.24 14.85 -35.00
C LYS A 45 1.83 14.98 -34.41
N LEU A 46 0.81 14.89 -35.27
CA LEU A 46 -0.60 14.93 -34.87
C LEU A 46 -0.94 13.69 -34.03
N GLY A 47 -1.86 13.85 -33.07
CA GLY A 47 -2.34 12.76 -32.22
C GLY A 47 -1.27 12.08 -31.36
N SER A 48 -0.23 12.81 -30.96
CA SER A 48 0.83 12.25 -30.13
C SER A 48 0.40 12.16 -28.67
N VAL A 49 0.30 10.94 -28.16
CA VAL A 49 -0.02 10.66 -26.75
C VAL A 49 1.15 9.96 -26.08
N LEU A 50 1.47 10.38 -24.86
CA LEU A 50 2.46 9.76 -23.99
C LEU A 50 1.80 9.28 -22.70
N LEU A 51 2.12 8.07 -22.30
CA LEU A 51 1.79 7.50 -21.01
C LEU A 51 3.07 7.34 -20.18
N LEU A 52 3.24 8.20 -19.18
CA LEU A 52 4.28 8.09 -18.17
C LEU A 52 3.76 7.29 -16.98
N THR A 53 4.33 6.11 -16.73
CA THR A 53 3.93 5.24 -15.62
C THR A 53 5.09 4.98 -14.65
N GLY A 54 4.77 4.45 -13.47
CA GLY A 54 5.74 4.07 -12.43
C GLY A 54 5.21 4.36 -11.04
N ASN A 55 5.90 3.90 -9.99
CA ASN A 55 5.49 4.07 -8.60
C ASN A 55 5.39 5.56 -8.21
N SER A 56 4.65 5.86 -7.14
CA SER A 56 4.63 7.20 -6.56
C SER A 56 6.05 7.65 -6.19
N GLY A 57 6.28 8.96 -6.29
CA GLY A 57 7.54 9.56 -5.83
C GLY A 57 8.80 9.17 -6.61
N THR A 58 8.68 8.61 -7.82
CA THR A 58 9.82 8.31 -8.71
C THR A 58 10.30 9.50 -9.57
N GLY A 59 9.67 10.68 -9.42
CA GLY A 59 10.09 11.90 -10.12
C GLY A 59 9.53 12.08 -11.53
N LYS A 60 8.47 11.36 -11.92
CA LYS A 60 7.84 11.41 -13.25
C LYS A 60 7.44 12.84 -13.69
N SER A 61 6.54 13.47 -12.93
CA SER A 61 6.06 14.84 -13.18
C SER A 61 7.20 15.85 -13.17
N THR A 62 8.08 15.75 -12.18
CA THR A 62 9.22 16.65 -12.02
C THR A 62 10.19 16.57 -13.19
N ALA A 63 10.48 15.36 -13.69
CA ALA A 63 11.33 15.15 -14.86
C ALA A 63 10.72 15.77 -16.13
N LEU A 64 9.41 15.60 -16.34
CA LEU A 64 8.69 16.19 -17.47
C LEU A 64 8.73 17.72 -17.40
N THR A 65 8.37 18.32 -16.26
CA THR A 65 8.33 19.78 -16.10
C THR A 65 9.69 20.43 -16.29
N ILE A 66 10.77 19.81 -15.78
CA ILE A 66 12.14 20.31 -15.98
C ILE A 66 12.55 20.24 -17.46
N LEU A 67 12.31 19.11 -18.14
CA LEU A 67 12.66 18.98 -19.56
C LEU A 67 11.85 19.94 -20.44
N CYS A 68 10.55 20.11 -20.17
CA CYS A 68 9.73 21.09 -20.87
C CYS A 68 10.25 22.52 -20.66
N ARG A 69 10.66 22.87 -19.44
CA ARG A 69 11.28 24.18 -19.14
C ARG A 69 12.58 24.38 -19.91
N GLU A 70 13.46 23.39 -19.96
CA GLU A 70 14.71 23.45 -20.75
C GLU A 70 14.45 23.63 -22.26
N LEU A 71 13.42 22.97 -22.79
CA LEU A 71 13.02 23.03 -24.19
C LEU A 71 12.11 24.21 -24.53
N ARG A 72 11.77 25.06 -23.54
CA ARG A 72 10.83 26.20 -23.66
C ARG A 72 9.44 25.79 -24.15
N ILE A 73 8.98 24.61 -23.75
CA ILE A 73 7.63 24.09 -23.99
C ILE A 73 6.73 24.56 -22.84
N GLU A 74 5.57 25.14 -23.18
CA GLU A 74 4.54 25.56 -22.23
C GLU A 74 3.70 24.34 -21.82
N VAL A 75 3.68 24.02 -20.53
CA VAL A 75 2.89 22.90 -19.99
C VAL A 75 1.56 23.43 -19.48
N LEU A 76 0.46 22.90 -20.00
CA LEU A 76 -0.89 23.14 -19.50
C LEU A 76 -1.29 21.93 -18.66
N GLN A 77 -1.39 22.13 -17.35
CA GLN A 77 -1.75 21.07 -16.41
C GLN A 77 -3.27 21.03 -16.23
N PHE A 78 -3.83 19.82 -16.22
CA PHE A 78 -5.20 19.58 -15.80
C PHE A 78 -5.27 19.58 -14.28
N GLU A 79 -5.98 20.57 -13.72
CA GLU A 79 -6.31 20.63 -12.31
C GLU A 79 -7.79 20.30 -12.16
N GLN A 80 -8.10 19.33 -11.29
CA GLN A 80 -9.49 19.03 -10.97
C GLN A 80 -9.99 20.07 -9.98
N GLU A 81 -10.94 20.91 -10.41
CA GLU A 81 -11.67 21.79 -9.51
C GLU A 81 -12.52 20.92 -8.56
N ILE A 82 -12.07 20.79 -7.31
CA ILE A 82 -12.88 20.20 -6.25
C ILE A 82 -13.80 21.32 -5.76
N THR A 83 -14.98 21.43 -6.37
CA THR A 83 -16.03 22.30 -5.83
C THR A 83 -16.57 21.62 -4.57
N TYR A 84 -16.17 22.13 -3.40
CA TYR A 84 -16.87 21.81 -2.15
C TYR A 84 -18.23 22.51 -2.23
N GLU A 85 -19.25 21.79 -2.68
CA GLU A 85 -20.62 22.28 -2.62
C GLU A 85 -21.02 22.39 -1.14
N PHE A 86 -21.00 23.62 -0.61
CA PHE A 86 -21.84 23.96 0.53
C PHE A 86 -23.30 23.78 0.08
N GLU A 87 -24.09 23.06 0.86
CA GLU A 87 -25.38 22.42 0.51
C GLU A 87 -26.52 23.31 -0.04
N ASP A 88 -26.32 24.61 -0.32
CA ASP A 88 -27.43 25.54 -0.54
C ASP A 88 -27.61 26.10 -1.96
N VAL A 89 -26.85 25.66 -2.97
CA VAL A 89 -27.11 26.07 -4.36
C VAL A 89 -27.02 24.88 -5.31
N GLN A 90 -28.12 24.62 -6.01
CA GLN A 90 -28.30 23.69 -7.13
C GLN A 90 -27.49 24.09 -8.36
N THR A 91 -26.19 24.32 -8.22
CA THR A 91 -25.26 24.34 -9.35
C THR A 91 -25.04 22.91 -9.79
N CYS A 92 -25.38 22.61 -11.04
CA CYS A 92 -25.15 21.32 -11.66
C CYS A 92 -23.68 20.90 -11.49
N SER A 93 -23.40 19.95 -10.59
CA SER A 93 -22.06 19.41 -10.37
C SER A 93 -21.59 18.83 -11.71
N THR A 94 -20.70 19.54 -12.42
CA THR A 94 -20.15 19.00 -13.65
C THR A 94 -19.25 17.83 -13.29
N SER A 95 -19.59 16.61 -13.73
CA SER A 95 -18.78 15.43 -13.44
C SER A 95 -17.31 15.66 -13.85
N GLY A 96 -16.37 15.13 -13.08
CA GLY A 96 -14.94 15.37 -13.33
C GLY A 96 -14.51 14.97 -14.75
N VAL A 97 -15.18 13.97 -15.33
CA VAL A 97 -15.01 13.51 -16.71
C VAL A 97 -15.37 14.60 -17.74
N ILE A 98 -16.43 15.36 -17.51
CA ILE A 98 -16.82 16.47 -18.41
C ILE A 98 -15.76 17.58 -18.37
N SER A 99 -15.24 17.88 -17.18
CA SER A 99 -14.15 18.86 -17.03
C SER A 99 -12.91 18.41 -17.79
N LEU A 100 -12.54 17.13 -17.70
CA LEU A 100 -11.42 16.54 -18.45
C LEU A 100 -11.61 16.68 -19.97
N TYR A 101 -12.78 16.33 -20.50
CA TYR A 101 -13.05 16.48 -21.94
C TYR A 101 -13.04 17.93 -22.39
N ARG A 102 -13.59 18.83 -21.58
CA ARG A 102 -13.58 20.26 -21.85
C ARG A 102 -12.15 20.79 -21.90
N PHE A 103 -11.29 20.39 -20.95
CA PHE A 103 -9.88 20.74 -20.93
C PHE A 103 -9.16 20.24 -22.19
N LEU A 104 -9.32 18.96 -22.54
CA LEU A 104 -8.69 18.37 -23.73
C LEU A 104 -9.12 19.05 -25.04
N ARG A 105 -10.41 19.38 -25.17
CA ARG A 105 -10.97 20.01 -26.40
C ARG A 105 -10.68 21.51 -26.49
N ASN A 106 -10.80 22.24 -25.40
CA ASN A 106 -10.65 23.70 -25.41
C ASN A 106 -9.18 24.13 -25.52
N SER A 107 -8.27 23.35 -24.93
CA SER A 107 -6.84 23.65 -24.99
C SER A 107 -6.28 23.59 -26.42
N SER A 108 -6.92 22.83 -27.30
CA SER A 108 -6.58 22.73 -28.74
C SER A 108 -6.96 23.99 -29.54
N LYS A 109 -7.87 24.84 -29.05
CA LYS A 109 -8.45 25.98 -29.81
C LYS A 109 -7.74 27.33 -29.60
N SER A 110 -6.77 27.42 -28.69
CA SER A 110 -6.13 28.69 -28.35
C SER A 110 -5.08 29.13 -29.40
N PHE A 111 -5.34 30.25 -30.06
CA PHE A 111 -4.73 30.73 -31.32
C PHE A 111 -3.32 31.36 -31.20
N GLN A 112 -2.65 31.33 -30.04
CA GLN A 112 -1.34 31.99 -29.87
C GLN A 112 -0.16 31.09 -30.31
N LYS A 113 0.19 31.19 -31.60
CA LYS A 113 1.23 30.42 -32.33
C LYS A 113 2.71 30.55 -31.85
N ARG A 114 3.02 31.16 -30.71
CA ARG A 114 4.43 31.53 -30.39
C ARG A 114 5.23 30.52 -29.55
N ARG A 115 4.59 29.56 -28.86
CA ARG A 115 5.30 28.53 -28.07
C ARG A 115 4.72 27.14 -28.32
N SER A 116 5.59 26.13 -28.34
CA SER A 116 5.16 24.74 -28.34
C SER A 116 4.48 24.44 -27.00
N ARG A 117 3.30 23.81 -27.04
CA ARG A 117 2.49 23.48 -25.87
C ARG A 117 2.42 21.98 -25.66
N LEU A 118 2.14 21.57 -24.43
CA LEU A 118 1.94 20.19 -24.03
C LEU A 118 0.85 20.12 -22.96
N LEU A 119 -0.11 19.19 -23.10
CA LEU A 119 -1.14 18.95 -22.09
C LEU A 119 -0.63 17.89 -21.10
N LEU A 120 -0.70 18.18 -19.80
CA LEU A 120 -0.31 17.27 -18.73
C LEU A 120 -1.51 16.90 -17.87
N ILE A 121 -1.74 15.61 -17.69
CA ILE A 121 -2.78 15.05 -16.83
C ILE A 121 -2.10 14.16 -15.79
N GLU A 122 -2.03 14.62 -14.54
CA GLU A 122 -1.39 13.89 -13.43
C GLU A 122 -2.35 12.96 -12.68
N SER A 123 -3.64 13.29 -12.67
CA SER A 123 -4.69 12.50 -12.04
C SER A 123 -5.91 12.41 -12.96
N LEU A 124 -6.56 11.24 -12.92
CA LEU A 124 -7.82 11.00 -13.61
C LEU A 124 -8.96 11.05 -12.59
N PRO A 125 -10.09 11.74 -12.89
CA PRO A 125 -11.28 11.71 -12.05
C PRO A 125 -11.79 10.28 -11.86
N GLU A 126 -12.31 9.96 -10.67
CA GLU A 126 -12.80 8.60 -10.35
C GLU A 126 -13.92 8.13 -11.30
N ASP A 127 -14.75 9.05 -11.77
CA ASP A 127 -15.85 8.77 -12.70
C ASP A 127 -15.37 8.17 -14.04
N VAL A 128 -14.10 8.40 -14.41
CA VAL A 128 -13.49 7.81 -15.61
C VAL A 128 -13.49 6.27 -15.53
N TYR A 129 -13.33 5.72 -14.32
CA TYR A 129 -13.22 4.27 -14.13
C TYR A 129 -14.55 3.54 -14.05
N LYS A 130 -15.67 4.28 -13.93
CA LYS A 130 -17.04 3.71 -13.92
C LYS A 130 -17.47 3.29 -15.33
N ASN A 131 -17.25 4.15 -16.33
CA ASN A 131 -17.70 3.96 -17.72
C ASN A 131 -16.53 3.90 -18.73
N VAL A 132 -15.65 2.90 -18.57
CA VAL A 132 -14.37 2.80 -19.30
C VAL A 132 -14.53 2.74 -20.82
N THR A 133 -15.53 2.02 -21.35
CA THR A 133 -15.73 1.84 -22.80
C THR A 133 -16.05 3.17 -23.48
N HIS A 134 -17.05 3.89 -22.96
CA HIS A 134 -17.42 5.20 -23.49
C HIS A 134 -16.28 6.21 -23.38
N VAL A 135 -15.51 6.18 -22.29
CA VAL A 135 -14.35 7.08 -22.13
C VAL A 135 -13.26 6.76 -23.14
N ARG A 136 -12.98 5.49 -23.43
CA ARG A 136 -12.02 5.07 -24.45
C ARG A 136 -12.39 5.57 -25.85
N ASP A 137 -13.66 5.46 -26.21
CA ASP A 137 -14.14 5.89 -27.53
C ASP A 137 -13.98 7.41 -27.68
N GLU A 138 -14.37 8.17 -26.66
CA GLU A 138 -14.27 9.63 -26.64
C GLU A 138 -12.80 10.10 -26.63
N LEU A 139 -11.94 9.45 -25.84
CA LEU A 139 -10.50 9.74 -25.81
C LEU A 139 -9.83 9.43 -27.16
N SER A 140 -10.17 8.32 -27.82
CA SER A 140 -9.64 7.99 -29.15
C SER A 140 -10.00 9.07 -30.18
N SER A 141 -11.26 9.54 -30.14
CA SER A 141 -11.72 10.66 -30.98
C SER A 141 -10.96 11.96 -30.70
N ILE A 142 -10.70 12.26 -29.43
CA ILE A 142 -9.91 13.41 -29.00
C ILE A 142 -8.44 13.28 -29.46
N PHE A 143 -7.84 12.10 -29.33
CA PHE A 143 -6.44 11.87 -29.75
C PHE A 143 -6.27 12.13 -31.25
N CYS A 144 -7.17 11.60 -32.09
CA CYS A 144 -7.16 11.83 -33.53
C CYS A 144 -7.33 13.31 -33.91
N SER A 145 -8.08 14.09 -33.13
CA SER A 145 -8.33 15.51 -33.40
C SER A 145 -7.35 16.47 -32.72
N SER A 146 -6.53 15.98 -31.79
CA SER A 146 -5.59 16.80 -31.03
C SER A 146 -4.34 17.13 -31.85
N SER A 147 -4.02 18.43 -31.90
CA SER A 147 -2.78 18.96 -32.51
C SER A 147 -1.67 19.20 -31.49
N ILE A 148 -2.02 19.15 -30.19
CA ILE A 148 -1.12 19.36 -29.06
C ILE A 148 -0.81 17.99 -28.44
N PRO A 149 0.46 17.65 -28.15
CA PRO A 149 0.81 16.41 -27.47
C PRO A 149 0.15 16.30 -26.09
N ILE A 150 -0.39 15.12 -25.78
CA ILE A 150 -1.06 14.84 -24.50
C ILE A 150 -0.20 13.86 -23.71
N VAL A 151 0.11 14.22 -22.46
CA VAL A 151 0.88 13.38 -21.54
C VAL A 151 0.03 13.02 -20.33
N PHE A 152 -0.19 11.72 -20.15
CA PHE A 152 -0.76 11.15 -18.95
C PHE A 152 0.37 10.72 -18.02
N CYS A 153 0.48 11.33 -16.84
CA CYS A 153 1.46 10.98 -15.82
C CYS A 153 0.76 10.27 -14.68
N LEU A 154 0.64 8.94 -14.79
CA LEU A 154 -0.19 8.13 -13.89
C LEU A 154 0.71 7.25 -13.02
N SER A 155 0.39 7.18 -11.74
CA SER A 155 1.13 6.31 -10.81
C SER A 155 0.56 4.90 -10.84
N GLU A 156 1.45 3.90 -10.75
CA GLU A 156 1.08 2.50 -10.63
C GLU A 156 0.49 2.22 -9.23
N ILE A 157 -0.73 1.70 -9.22
CA ILE A 157 -1.46 1.29 -8.01
C ILE A 157 -1.79 -0.19 -8.22
N ASP A 158 -1.01 -1.08 -7.62
CA ASP A 158 -1.21 -2.53 -7.71
C ASP A 158 -2.24 -3.04 -6.69
N SER A 159 -2.49 -2.26 -5.63
CA SER A 159 -3.39 -2.62 -4.54
C SER A 159 -4.88 -2.51 -4.88
N CYS A 160 -5.25 -1.72 -5.89
CA CYS A 160 -6.65 -1.49 -6.25
C CYS A 160 -6.83 -1.43 -7.78
N TRP A 161 -7.44 -2.48 -8.34
CA TRP A 161 -7.72 -2.53 -9.78
C TRP A 161 -8.78 -1.51 -10.22
N ASP A 162 -9.72 -1.16 -9.34
CA ASP A 162 -10.87 -0.31 -9.71
C ASP A 162 -10.48 1.11 -10.09
N ILE A 163 -9.37 1.61 -9.53
CA ILE A 163 -8.81 2.94 -9.79
C ILE A 163 -7.50 2.83 -10.60
N SER A 164 -7.14 1.63 -11.06
CA SER A 164 -5.91 1.42 -11.81
C SER A 164 -6.02 1.99 -13.22
N TYR A 165 -5.03 2.78 -13.63
CA TYR A 165 -4.96 3.30 -15.00
C TYR A 165 -4.95 2.18 -16.05
N ARG A 166 -4.49 0.97 -15.71
CA ARG A 166 -4.48 -0.20 -16.60
C ARG A 166 -5.90 -0.61 -17.02
N LYS A 167 -6.92 -0.29 -16.21
CA LYS A 167 -8.32 -0.47 -16.54
C LYS A 167 -8.72 0.39 -17.74
N LEU A 168 -8.20 1.62 -17.84
CA LEU A 168 -8.43 2.55 -18.96
C LEU A 168 -7.46 2.31 -20.12
N PHE A 169 -6.16 2.24 -19.86
CA PHE A 169 -5.11 2.02 -20.85
C PHE A 169 -4.72 0.54 -20.90
N SER A 170 -5.58 -0.30 -21.51
CA SER A 170 -5.24 -1.70 -21.76
C SER A 170 -4.13 -1.81 -22.82
N SER A 171 -3.41 -2.93 -22.84
CA SER A 171 -2.39 -3.19 -23.85
C SER A 171 -2.95 -3.11 -25.29
N THR A 172 -4.20 -3.53 -25.50
CA THR A 172 -4.89 -3.42 -26.79
C THR A 172 -5.13 -1.95 -27.15
N TYR A 173 -5.65 -1.16 -26.22
CA TYR A 173 -5.98 0.24 -26.43
C TYR A 173 -4.73 1.11 -26.70
N ILE A 174 -3.63 0.81 -26.01
CA ILE A 174 -2.33 1.47 -26.22
C ILE A 174 -1.82 1.23 -27.65
N LEU A 175 -1.93 -0.02 -28.14
CA LEU A 175 -1.49 -0.38 -29.49
C LEU A 175 -2.39 0.23 -30.57
N GLU A 176 -3.71 0.16 -30.39
CA GLU A 176 -4.71 0.69 -31.34
C GLU A 176 -4.55 2.20 -31.55
N ASN A 177 -4.26 2.94 -30.48
CA ASN A 177 -4.10 4.39 -30.52
C ASN A 177 -2.65 4.87 -30.70
N ASN A 178 -1.70 3.95 -30.95
CA ASN A 178 -0.26 4.25 -31.07
C ASN A 178 0.28 5.10 -29.90
N ILE A 179 -0.13 4.79 -28.67
CA ILE A 179 0.27 5.52 -27.47
C ILE A 179 1.70 5.12 -27.10
N ASN A 180 2.61 6.09 -27.02
CA ASN A 180 3.95 5.85 -26.50
C ASN A 180 3.89 5.69 -24.98
N SER A 181 4.56 4.69 -24.42
CA SER A 181 4.63 4.49 -22.97
C SER A 181 6.08 4.53 -22.48
N ILE A 182 6.34 5.27 -21.41
CA ILE A 182 7.63 5.31 -20.72
C ILE A 182 7.40 4.98 -19.25
N HIS A 183 7.90 3.83 -18.84
CA HIS A 183 7.86 3.40 -17.44
C HIS A 183 9.10 3.90 -16.67
N PHE A 184 8.87 4.52 -15.52
CA PHE A 184 9.87 4.97 -14.56
C PHE A 184 10.03 3.93 -13.47
N ASN A 185 11.26 3.42 -13.35
CA ASN A 185 11.62 2.49 -12.30
C ASN A 185 11.67 3.21 -10.93
N PRO A 186 11.53 2.47 -9.82
CA PRO A 186 11.89 2.96 -8.50
C PRO A 186 13.29 3.59 -8.48
N VAL A 187 13.47 4.64 -7.68
CA VAL A 187 14.74 5.37 -7.62
C VAL A 187 15.80 4.46 -6.98
N ALA A 188 16.86 4.15 -7.72
CA ALA A 188 17.92 3.28 -7.20
C ALA A 188 18.64 3.94 -6.01
N PRO A 189 19.12 3.14 -5.03
CA PRO A 189 19.79 3.64 -3.82
C PRO A 189 20.93 4.62 -4.10
N THR A 190 21.70 4.37 -5.16
CA THR A 190 22.83 5.23 -5.57
C THR A 190 22.39 6.62 -6.03
N TYR A 191 21.27 6.73 -6.75
CA TYR A 191 20.70 8.01 -7.17
C TYR A 191 20.04 8.73 -6.00
N MET A 192 19.35 7.97 -5.13
CA MET A 192 18.74 8.52 -3.92
C MET A 192 19.81 9.08 -2.97
N LYS A 193 20.92 8.36 -2.75
CA LYS A 193 22.06 8.84 -1.95
C LYS A 193 22.60 10.16 -2.46
N LYS A 194 22.82 10.29 -3.77
CA LYS A 194 23.29 11.55 -4.38
C LYS A 194 22.30 12.70 -4.15
N ALA A 195 21.00 12.43 -4.23
CA ALA A 195 19.98 13.45 -4.03
C ALA A 195 19.85 13.88 -2.57
N LEU A 196 19.94 12.94 -1.62
CA LEU A 196 19.93 13.25 -0.19
C LEU A 196 21.21 13.97 0.25
N GLN A 197 22.39 13.54 -0.22
CA GLN A 197 23.65 14.27 0.02
C GLN A 197 23.60 15.70 -0.52
N ARG A 198 22.90 15.92 -1.64
CA ARG A 198 22.64 17.27 -2.14
C ARG A 198 21.70 18.04 -1.19
N ALA A 199 20.64 17.40 -0.71
CA ALA A 199 19.73 18.01 0.27
C ALA A 199 20.48 18.45 1.53
N GLU A 200 21.33 17.59 2.09
CA GLU A 200 22.19 17.87 3.25
C GLU A 200 23.08 19.10 3.04
N ARG A 201 23.73 19.19 1.87
CA ARG A 201 24.54 20.35 1.49
C ARG A 201 23.73 21.65 1.43
N ILE A 202 22.49 21.59 0.94
CA ILE A 202 21.62 22.78 0.87
C ILE A 202 21.12 23.17 2.27
N LEU A 203 20.86 22.19 3.12
CA LEU A 203 20.37 22.38 4.50
C LEU A 203 21.49 22.71 5.49
N ASN A 204 22.77 22.64 5.08
CA ASN A 204 23.95 22.78 5.94
C ASN A 204 23.90 21.88 7.18
N ARG A 205 23.46 20.62 7.01
CA ARG A 205 23.44 19.60 8.06
C ARG A 205 23.96 18.30 7.49
N GLU A 206 25.04 17.80 8.08
CA GLU A 206 25.59 16.47 7.76
C GLU A 206 25.01 15.46 8.75
N GLN A 207 24.37 14.40 8.25
CA GLN A 207 24.05 13.23 9.07
C GLN A 207 25.16 12.18 8.96
N ALA A 208 25.21 11.26 9.92
CA ALA A 208 26.10 10.12 9.83
C ALA A 208 25.70 9.24 8.63
N ASP A 209 26.69 8.77 7.85
CA ASP A 209 26.48 7.93 6.66
C ASP A 209 25.61 6.68 6.95
N GLY A 210 25.66 6.16 8.18
CA GLY A 210 24.81 5.05 8.63
C GLY A 210 23.33 5.39 8.66
N LEU A 211 22.96 6.57 9.18
CA LEU A 211 21.57 7.04 9.18
C LEU A 211 21.07 7.25 7.76
N LEU A 212 21.90 7.85 6.89
CA LEU A 212 21.55 8.10 5.51
C LEU A 212 21.25 6.81 4.73
N ASN A 213 22.04 5.75 4.94
CA ASN A 213 21.79 4.46 4.30
C ASN A 213 20.49 3.83 4.82
N ASN A 214 20.19 3.94 6.12
CA ASN A 214 18.93 3.47 6.70
C ASN A 214 17.72 4.19 6.06
N LEU A 215 17.82 5.50 5.83
CA LEU A 215 16.75 6.27 5.16
C LEU A 215 16.51 5.79 3.74
N ILE A 216 17.57 5.48 3.00
CA ILE A 216 17.49 5.03 1.61
C ILE A 216 16.82 3.66 1.52
N GLU A 217 17.20 2.72 2.40
CA GLU A 217 16.55 1.42 2.50
C GLU A 217 15.05 1.58 2.81
N SER A 218 14.74 2.44 3.78
CA SER A 218 13.37 2.67 4.26
C SER A 218 12.46 3.35 3.24
N ALA A 219 13.03 4.13 2.33
CA ALA A 219 12.29 4.85 1.32
C ALA A 219 11.73 3.96 0.20
N ASN A 220 12.18 2.71 0.06
CA ASN A 220 11.72 1.75 -0.96
C ASN A 220 11.67 2.34 -2.39
N GLY A 221 12.64 3.19 -2.73
CA GLY A 221 12.72 3.82 -4.05
C GLY A 221 11.77 5.00 -4.30
N ASP A 222 11.06 5.50 -3.27
CA ASP A 222 10.29 6.75 -3.31
C ASP A 222 11.14 7.91 -2.75
N ILE A 223 11.58 8.83 -3.63
CA ILE A 223 12.43 9.94 -3.22
C ILE A 223 11.67 11.02 -2.42
N ARG A 224 10.37 11.17 -2.64
CA ARG A 224 9.55 12.13 -1.87
C ARG A 224 9.45 11.65 -0.43
N ASN A 225 9.21 10.35 -0.25
CA ASN A 225 9.20 9.71 1.06
C ASN A 225 10.55 9.90 1.76
N ALA A 226 11.67 9.64 1.07
CA ALA A 226 13.03 9.84 1.61
C ALA A 226 13.30 11.27 2.09
N VAL A 227 12.84 12.29 1.35
CA VAL A 227 13.01 13.71 1.72
C VAL A 227 12.12 14.10 2.91
N ASN A 228 10.88 13.61 2.96
CA ASN A 228 10.00 13.84 4.10
C ASN A 228 10.55 13.19 5.37
N MET A 229 11.09 11.99 5.21
CA MET A 229 11.85 11.29 6.21
C MET A 229 13.02 12.14 6.74
N LEU A 230 13.87 12.66 5.85
CA LEU A 230 14.96 13.57 6.23
C LEU A 230 14.48 14.82 6.97
N GLN A 231 13.32 15.37 6.58
CA GLN A 231 12.70 16.49 7.27
C GLN A 231 12.30 16.13 8.70
N MET A 232 11.70 14.95 8.92
CA MET A 232 11.34 14.46 10.25
C MET A 232 12.56 14.22 11.14
N ALA A 233 13.63 13.61 10.61
CA ALA A 233 14.90 13.49 11.35
C ALA A 233 15.47 14.85 11.78
N SER A 234 15.20 15.89 10.99
CA SER A 234 15.76 17.22 11.22
C SER A 234 14.97 18.03 12.25
N THR A 235 13.69 17.71 12.46
CA THR A 235 12.81 18.40 13.42
C THR A 235 12.81 17.74 14.80
N THR A 236 13.14 16.45 14.90
CA THR A 236 13.25 15.75 16.19
C THR A 236 14.58 16.09 16.89
N THR A 237 14.51 16.58 18.12
CA THR A 237 15.70 16.90 18.93
C THR A 237 16.51 15.63 19.24
N SER A 238 17.83 15.77 19.30
CA SER A 238 18.91 14.78 19.33
C SER A 238 18.87 13.63 20.37
N LYS A 239 17.75 13.36 21.04
CA LYS A 239 17.55 12.21 21.93
C LYS A 239 16.59 11.15 21.37
N GLY A 240 16.01 11.35 20.18
CA GLY A 240 15.03 10.43 19.58
C GLY A 240 15.38 9.96 18.17
N VAL A 241 16.63 10.14 17.71
CA VAL A 241 17.02 9.87 16.32
C VAL A 241 17.12 8.37 16.03
N ASP A 242 17.38 7.54 17.05
CA ASP A 242 17.40 6.07 16.90
C ASP A 242 16.00 5.44 16.79
N GLY A 243 14.95 6.13 17.25
CA GLY A 243 13.58 5.58 17.28
C GLY A 243 12.68 5.99 16.12
N CYS A 244 13.07 6.98 15.30
CA CYS A 244 12.11 7.62 14.40
C CYS A 244 12.03 6.99 13.00
N MET A 245 13.00 6.18 12.55
CA MET A 245 13.15 5.94 11.11
C MET A 245 13.56 4.51 10.74
N TYR A 246 12.56 3.63 10.81
CA TYR A 246 12.27 2.58 9.83
C TYR A 246 13.14 1.31 9.74
N ARG A 247 14.27 1.19 10.46
CA ARG A 247 14.91 -0.13 10.68
C ARG A 247 14.42 -0.84 11.94
N THR A 248 13.64 -0.16 12.78
CA THR A 248 13.26 -0.64 14.10
C THR A 248 11.88 -1.30 14.15
N ASN A 249 10.98 -1.08 13.19
CA ASN A 249 9.60 -1.56 13.32
C ASN A 249 9.46 -3.09 13.42
N ARG A 250 10.36 -3.88 12.80
CA ARG A 250 10.32 -5.35 12.92
C ARG A 250 10.90 -5.80 14.26
N ASP A 251 12.09 -5.34 14.62
CA ASP A 251 12.74 -5.74 15.87
C ASP A 251 11.99 -5.21 17.09
N GLU A 252 11.50 -3.97 17.07
CA GLU A 252 10.63 -3.40 18.11
C GLU A 252 9.30 -4.13 18.19
N MET A 253 8.70 -4.51 17.06
CA MET A 253 7.49 -5.34 17.06
C MET A 253 7.76 -6.72 17.68
N LEU A 254 8.89 -7.35 17.36
CA LEU A 254 9.27 -8.64 17.91
C LEU A 254 9.56 -8.53 19.42
N HIS A 255 10.25 -7.47 19.86
CA HIS A 255 10.48 -7.18 21.27
C HIS A 255 9.17 -6.88 22.02
N MET A 256 8.26 -6.14 21.40
CA MET A 256 6.92 -5.84 21.92
C MET A 256 6.10 -7.13 22.09
N LEU A 257 6.02 -7.95 21.05
CA LEU A 257 5.35 -9.26 21.09
C LEU A 257 5.97 -10.17 22.14
N GLY A 258 7.31 -10.24 22.22
CA GLY A 258 8.02 -11.02 23.22
C GLY A 258 7.71 -10.57 24.64
N ARG A 259 7.67 -9.25 24.91
CA ARG A 259 7.30 -8.70 26.22
C ARG A 259 5.86 -9.06 26.62
N ILE A 260 4.92 -9.00 25.67
CA ILE A 260 3.51 -9.35 25.90
C ILE A 260 3.35 -10.86 26.14
N LEU A 261 3.81 -11.69 25.21
CA LEU A 261 3.62 -13.15 25.22
C LEU A 261 4.33 -13.82 26.41
N HIS A 262 5.54 -13.36 26.75
CA HIS A 262 6.26 -13.84 27.93
C HIS A 262 5.82 -13.21 29.25
N ALA A 263 4.89 -12.24 29.21
CA ALA A 263 4.41 -11.52 30.39
C ALA A 263 5.56 -11.02 31.28
N LYS A 264 6.55 -10.31 30.70
CA LYS A 264 7.77 -9.87 31.43
C LYS A 264 7.40 -8.97 32.62
N ARG A 265 7.89 -9.36 33.80
CA ARG A 265 7.55 -8.77 35.11
C ARG A 265 8.81 -8.48 35.91
N LEU A 266 8.69 -7.58 36.88
CA LEU A 266 9.78 -7.33 37.83
C LEU A 266 10.08 -8.61 38.64
N PRO A 267 11.35 -8.81 39.05
CA PRO A 267 11.74 -9.96 39.86
C PRO A 267 10.95 -10.00 41.17
N THR A 268 10.59 -11.21 41.62
CA THR A 268 9.79 -11.39 42.84
C THR A 268 10.66 -11.10 44.06
N GLU A 269 10.31 -10.10 44.87
CA GLU A 269 11.00 -9.87 46.14
C GLU A 269 10.76 -11.02 47.12
N LYS A 270 11.77 -11.37 47.93
CA LYS A 270 11.79 -12.54 48.84
C LYS A 270 10.66 -12.57 49.90
N ASN A 271 9.85 -11.50 50.02
CA ASN A 271 8.82 -11.34 51.04
C ASN A 271 7.37 -11.34 50.50
N GLN A 272 7.14 -11.56 49.20
CA GLN A 272 5.78 -11.63 48.65
C GLN A 272 5.23 -13.07 48.74
N SER A 273 3.93 -13.18 49.03
CA SER A 273 3.22 -14.46 49.05
C SER A 273 3.34 -15.17 47.69
N SER A 274 3.41 -16.50 47.71
CA SER A 274 3.55 -17.31 46.49
C SER A 274 2.45 -17.06 45.46
N ASP A 275 1.28 -16.57 45.87
CA ASP A 275 0.13 -16.31 44.99
C ASP A 275 0.05 -14.86 44.45
N SER A 276 0.87 -13.93 44.94
CA SER A 276 0.87 -12.56 44.45
C SER A 276 1.60 -12.45 43.12
N ARG A 277 1.03 -11.72 42.17
CA ARG A 277 1.64 -11.49 40.87
C ARG A 277 2.47 -10.19 40.89
N PRO A 278 3.78 -10.25 40.59
CA PRO A 278 4.62 -9.05 40.54
C PRO A 278 4.12 -8.06 39.47
N PRO A 279 4.37 -6.76 39.65
CA PRO A 279 4.08 -5.77 38.62
C PRO A 279 4.84 -6.06 37.32
N LEU A 280 4.28 -5.55 36.21
CA LEU A 280 4.94 -5.61 34.91
C LEU A 280 6.23 -4.76 34.92
N GLU A 281 7.23 -5.17 34.14
CA GLU A 281 8.48 -4.40 34.01
C GLU A 281 8.25 -3.01 33.39
N ARG A 282 7.28 -2.93 32.47
CA ARG A 282 6.85 -1.70 31.79
C ARG A 282 5.33 -1.63 31.73
N ASP A 283 4.79 -0.41 31.62
CA ASP A 283 3.35 -0.24 31.43
C ASP A 283 2.90 -0.85 30.10
N VAL A 284 1.69 -1.43 30.07
CA VAL A 284 1.20 -2.12 28.88
C VAL A 284 0.99 -1.16 27.71
N ASN A 285 0.62 0.09 27.97
CA ASN A 285 0.42 1.06 26.91
C ASN A 285 1.78 1.41 26.28
N GLU A 286 2.80 1.64 27.10
CA GLU A 286 4.18 1.85 26.62
C GLU A 286 4.71 0.65 25.84
N VAL A 287 4.35 -0.58 26.24
CA VAL A 287 4.73 -1.80 25.52
C VAL A 287 4.06 -1.85 24.14
N VAL A 288 2.76 -1.57 24.05
CA VAL A 288 2.02 -1.55 22.78
C VAL A 288 2.56 -0.44 21.85
N ASP A 289 2.92 0.70 22.42
CA ASP A 289 3.44 1.86 21.71
C ASP A 289 4.91 1.70 21.26
N MET A 290 5.59 0.60 21.63
CA MET A 290 6.97 0.33 21.18
C MET A 290 7.09 0.19 19.66
N SER A 291 6.02 -0.15 18.95
CA SER A 291 6.03 -0.30 17.50
C SER A 291 4.84 0.40 16.86
N ASN A 292 5.00 0.86 15.61
CA ASN A 292 3.93 1.52 14.86
C ASN A 292 2.98 0.52 14.15
N VAL A 293 2.76 -0.65 14.75
CA VAL A 293 1.92 -1.71 14.20
C VAL A 293 0.45 -1.40 14.47
N THR A 294 -0.41 -1.55 13.45
CA THR A 294 -1.85 -1.33 13.63
C THR A 294 -2.44 -2.33 14.61
N THR A 295 -3.48 -1.91 15.36
CA THR A 295 -4.19 -2.79 16.29
C THR A 295 -4.60 -4.12 15.66
N SER A 296 -5.15 -4.10 14.45
CA SER A 296 -5.58 -5.32 13.74
C SER A 296 -4.41 -6.27 13.44
N THR A 297 -3.25 -5.72 13.07
CA THR A 297 -2.03 -6.49 12.82
C THR A 297 -1.54 -7.10 14.13
N LEU A 298 -1.42 -6.30 15.19
CA LEU A 298 -0.98 -6.78 16.49
C LEU A 298 -1.88 -7.90 17.03
N LEU A 299 -3.20 -7.74 16.99
CA LEU A 299 -4.15 -8.76 17.42
C LEU A 299 -4.00 -10.06 16.61
N SER A 300 -3.74 -9.97 15.30
CA SER A 300 -3.50 -11.14 14.45
C SER A 300 -2.24 -11.91 14.85
N TYR A 301 -1.15 -11.20 15.19
CA TYR A 301 0.08 -11.81 15.67
C TYR A 301 -0.09 -12.44 17.04
N LEU A 302 -0.78 -11.78 17.97
CA LEU A 302 -1.09 -12.34 19.28
C LEU A 302 -1.95 -13.61 19.14
N HIS A 303 -3.00 -13.56 18.31
CA HIS A 303 -3.87 -14.70 18.05
C HIS A 303 -3.13 -15.94 17.51
N GLU A 304 -2.21 -15.78 16.55
CA GLU A 304 -1.46 -16.91 15.99
C GLU A 304 -0.55 -17.59 17.02
N HIS A 305 0.11 -16.80 17.87
CA HIS A 305 1.21 -17.31 18.70
C HIS A 305 0.81 -17.65 20.14
N GLU A 306 -0.28 -17.08 20.67
CA GLU A 306 -0.69 -17.23 22.07
C GLU A 306 -0.81 -18.69 22.54
N LEU A 307 -1.29 -19.58 21.66
CA LEU A 307 -1.44 -21.01 21.96
C LEU A 307 -0.12 -21.69 22.34
N SER A 308 1.03 -21.13 21.96
CA SER A 308 2.35 -21.66 22.29
C SER A 308 2.86 -21.24 23.67
N PHE A 309 2.25 -20.21 24.29
CA PHE A 309 2.69 -19.61 25.55
C PHE A 309 1.76 -19.91 26.73
N CYS A 310 0.54 -20.37 26.44
CA CYS A 310 -0.46 -20.76 27.41
C CYS A 310 -0.33 -22.25 27.81
N ASP A 311 -0.37 -22.56 29.10
CA ASP A 311 -0.38 -23.97 29.56
C ASP A 311 -1.78 -24.53 29.80
N ASN A 312 -2.70 -23.66 30.20
CA ASN A 312 -3.99 -24.05 30.74
C ASN A 312 -5.10 -23.69 29.77
N LEU A 313 -5.98 -24.66 29.47
CA LEU A 313 -7.16 -24.42 28.62
C LEU A 313 -8.07 -23.31 29.17
N LYS A 314 -8.12 -23.13 30.50
CA LYS A 314 -8.86 -22.02 31.13
C LYS A 314 -8.27 -20.65 30.77
N SER A 315 -6.94 -20.53 30.73
CA SER A 315 -6.22 -19.32 30.33
C SER A 315 -6.45 -19.04 28.85
N VAL A 316 -6.25 -20.06 28.00
CA VAL A 316 -6.51 -19.96 26.55
C VAL A 316 -7.92 -19.46 26.28
N ARG A 317 -8.93 -20.09 26.90
CA ARG A 317 -10.32 -19.68 26.73
C ARG A 317 -10.54 -18.21 27.05
N ARG A 318 -10.02 -17.72 28.18
CA ARG A 318 -10.20 -16.32 28.59
C ARG A 318 -9.55 -15.35 27.60
N VAL A 319 -8.32 -15.63 27.18
CA VAL A 319 -7.61 -14.80 26.21
C VAL A 319 -8.32 -14.78 24.86
N PHE A 320 -8.79 -15.93 24.37
CA PHE A 320 -9.52 -16.00 23.10
C PHE A 320 -10.93 -15.40 23.17
N ASP A 321 -11.62 -15.50 24.32
CA ASP A 321 -12.88 -14.79 24.56
C ASP A 321 -12.66 -13.26 24.46
N ASP A 322 -11.58 -12.74 25.06
CA ASP A 322 -11.22 -11.32 25.03
C ASP A 322 -10.78 -10.85 23.64
N LEU A 323 -9.98 -11.66 22.93
CA LEU A 323 -9.60 -11.43 21.53
C LEU A 323 -10.83 -11.35 20.63
N SER A 324 -11.76 -12.30 20.77
CA SER A 324 -12.98 -12.37 19.98
C SER A 324 -13.89 -11.18 20.25
N LEU A 325 -13.99 -10.76 21.52
CA LEU A 325 -14.75 -9.57 21.91
C LEU A 325 -14.17 -8.31 21.27
N CYS A 326 -12.83 -8.14 21.32
CA CYS A 326 -12.15 -6.99 20.73
C CYS A 326 -12.26 -6.95 19.21
N ASP A 327 -12.15 -8.10 18.54
CA ASP A 327 -12.34 -8.20 17.09
C ASP A 327 -13.78 -7.85 16.68
N ALA A 328 -14.78 -8.40 17.39
CA ALA A 328 -16.20 -8.13 17.12
C ALA A 328 -16.59 -6.66 17.37
N LEU A 329 -16.06 -6.04 18.43
CA LEU A 329 -16.25 -4.62 18.70
C LEU A 329 -15.51 -3.76 17.67
N GLY A 330 -14.28 -4.15 17.34
CA GLY A 330 -13.44 -3.52 16.34
C GLY A 330 -14.06 -3.57 14.94
N ALA A 331 -14.89 -4.55 14.61
CA ALA A 331 -15.57 -4.63 13.31
C ALA A 331 -16.74 -3.62 13.16
N ARG A 332 -17.31 -3.11 14.27
CA ARG A 332 -18.48 -2.23 14.26
C ARG A 332 -18.06 -0.76 14.12
N TRP A 333 -18.52 -0.11 13.05
CA TRP A 333 -18.19 1.29 12.77
C TRP A 333 -18.74 2.24 13.86
N GLU A 334 -19.86 1.90 14.50
CA GLU A 334 -20.47 2.68 15.59
C GLU A 334 -19.57 2.75 16.83
N VAL A 335 -18.78 1.69 17.05
CA VAL A 335 -17.84 1.60 18.18
C VAL A 335 -16.56 2.37 17.84
N ARG A 336 -16.06 2.26 16.60
CA ARG A 336 -14.87 3.00 16.13
C ARG A 336 -15.02 4.52 16.23
N GLY A 337 -16.24 5.04 16.14
CA GLY A 337 -16.52 6.47 16.31
C GLY A 337 -16.54 6.95 17.77
N ARG A 338 -16.58 6.04 18.75
CA ARG A 338 -16.74 6.37 20.19
C ARG A 338 -15.57 5.94 21.06
N LEU A 339 -14.84 4.89 20.67
CA LEU A 339 -13.68 4.37 21.39
C LEU A 339 -12.44 4.40 20.49
N PRO A 340 -11.29 4.86 21.00
CA PRO A 340 -10.01 4.69 20.32
C PRO A 340 -9.74 3.21 20.03
N ILE A 341 -9.31 2.89 18.80
CA ILE A 341 -9.06 1.50 18.37
C ILE A 341 -7.89 0.88 19.14
N GLU A 342 -6.99 1.70 19.66
CA GLU A 342 -5.81 1.33 20.44
C GLU A 342 -6.19 0.70 21.80
N CYS A 343 -7.38 1.00 22.31
CA CYS A 343 -7.87 0.38 23.56
C CYS A 343 -8.03 -1.14 23.42
N PHE A 344 -8.27 -1.66 22.22
CA PHE A 344 -8.45 -3.09 21.99
C PHE A 344 -7.13 -3.87 22.10
N SER A 345 -6.04 -3.39 21.49
CA SER A 345 -4.72 -4.01 21.65
C SER A 345 -4.25 -3.94 23.09
N GLN A 346 -4.48 -2.80 23.75
CA GLN A 346 -4.18 -2.58 25.17
C GLN A 346 -4.94 -3.55 26.09
N PHE A 347 -6.21 -3.84 25.80
CA PHE A 347 -7.03 -4.77 26.59
C PHE A 347 -6.56 -6.22 26.40
N VAL A 348 -6.36 -6.63 25.15
CA VAL A 348 -5.89 -7.99 24.83
C VAL A 348 -4.48 -8.23 25.37
N ALA A 349 -3.57 -7.27 25.24
CA ALA A 349 -2.22 -7.37 25.80
C ALA A 349 -2.26 -7.57 27.33
N ARG A 350 -3.13 -6.84 28.04
CA ARG A 350 -3.35 -7.05 29.48
C ARG A 350 -3.87 -8.44 29.79
N SER A 351 -4.85 -8.92 29.02
CA SER A 351 -5.40 -10.27 29.18
C SER A 351 -4.34 -11.35 29.02
N ILE A 352 -3.53 -11.29 27.96
CA ILE A 352 -2.42 -12.21 27.69
C ILE A 352 -1.38 -12.15 28.81
N MET A 353 -0.90 -10.96 29.16
CA MET A 353 0.10 -10.79 30.21
C MET A 353 -0.43 -11.22 31.58
N TYR A 354 -1.74 -11.22 31.77
CA TYR A 354 -2.40 -11.76 32.96
C TYR A 354 -2.46 -13.30 32.90
N HIS A 355 -2.84 -13.90 31.78
CA HIS A 355 -3.07 -15.34 31.71
C HIS A 355 -1.81 -16.18 31.48
N ASN A 356 -0.73 -15.59 30.96
CA ASN A 356 0.57 -16.23 30.73
C ASN A 356 1.56 -16.11 31.92
N PHE A 357 1.10 -15.68 33.09
CA PHE A 357 1.96 -15.63 34.28
C PHE A 357 2.26 -17.05 34.80
N ARG A 358 3.55 -17.36 34.99
CA ARG A 358 4.07 -18.65 35.48
C ARG A 358 3.67 -19.85 34.62
N THR A 359 3.54 -19.66 33.31
CA THR A 359 3.36 -20.78 32.42
C THR A 359 4.68 -21.56 32.22
N GLU A 360 4.64 -22.89 32.32
CA GLU A 360 5.66 -23.86 31.92
C GLU A 360 5.87 -23.78 30.40
N LYS A 361 6.74 -22.85 30.00
CA LYS A 361 7.05 -22.61 28.59
C LYS A 361 7.66 -23.87 27.96
N LYS A 362 7.00 -24.41 26.93
CA LYS A 362 7.47 -25.57 26.17
C LYS A 362 8.81 -25.34 25.46
N CYS A 363 9.14 -24.10 25.12
CA CYS A 363 10.40 -23.72 24.49
C CYS A 363 10.93 -22.39 25.07
N ARG A 364 12.24 -22.31 25.34
CA ARG A 364 12.92 -21.05 25.72
C ARG A 364 13.03 -20.08 24.55
N MET A 365 13.18 -20.59 23.33
CA MET A 365 13.21 -19.79 22.11
C MET A 365 11.99 -20.10 21.26
N PHE A 366 11.27 -19.06 20.84
CA PHE A 366 10.07 -19.21 20.03
C PHE A 366 10.17 -18.31 18.79
N ALA A 367 10.17 -18.93 17.60
CA ALA A 367 10.20 -18.22 16.34
C ALA A 367 8.81 -17.66 16.02
N LEU A 368 8.69 -16.34 15.94
CA LEU A 368 7.47 -15.67 15.51
C LEU A 368 7.34 -15.77 13.99
N THR A 369 6.21 -16.31 13.54
CA THR A 369 5.89 -16.48 12.11
C THR A 369 4.85 -15.46 11.67
N ARG A 370 4.69 -15.27 10.36
CA ARG A 370 3.60 -14.44 9.85
C ARG A 370 2.24 -15.09 10.17
N PRO A 371 1.21 -14.35 10.63
CA PRO A 371 -0.10 -14.93 10.91
C PRO A 371 -0.72 -15.51 9.65
N LYS A 372 -1.10 -16.80 9.71
CA LYS A 372 -1.63 -17.52 8.54
C LYS A 372 -2.95 -16.94 8.06
N ASN A 373 -3.70 -16.33 8.97
CA ASN A 373 -4.96 -15.65 8.65
C ASN A 373 -4.76 -14.54 7.61
N MET A 374 -3.62 -13.84 7.60
CA MET A 374 -3.40 -12.75 6.65
C MET A 374 -3.32 -13.22 5.20
N ASP A 375 -2.67 -14.36 4.96
CA ASP A 375 -2.58 -14.93 3.62
C ASP A 375 -3.91 -15.57 3.22
N LEU A 376 -4.58 -16.22 4.17
CA LEU A 376 -5.93 -16.77 3.98
C LEU A 376 -6.95 -15.70 3.56
N VAL A 377 -6.97 -14.54 4.22
CA VAL A 377 -7.89 -13.43 3.86
C VAL A 377 -7.66 -12.97 2.43
N LYS A 378 -6.40 -12.82 2.01
CA LYS A 378 -6.06 -12.44 0.63
C LYS A 378 -6.51 -13.49 -0.38
N GLU A 379 -6.27 -14.76 -0.10
CA GLU A 379 -6.72 -15.87 -0.95
C GLU A 379 -8.25 -15.87 -1.09
N VAL A 380 -8.96 -15.69 0.03
CA VAL A 380 -10.42 -15.60 0.06
C VAL A 380 -10.93 -14.41 -0.75
N GLU A 381 -10.34 -13.22 -0.60
CA GLU A 381 -10.72 -12.02 -1.37
C GLU A 381 -10.48 -12.18 -2.87
N VAL A 382 -9.32 -12.72 -3.26
CA VAL A 382 -9.01 -13.00 -4.66
C VAL A 382 -10.04 -13.96 -5.23
N PHE A 383 -10.39 -15.00 -4.48
CA PHE A 383 -11.36 -15.97 -4.94
C PHE A 383 -12.81 -15.44 -4.95
N GLN A 384 -13.21 -14.61 -3.99
CA GLN A 384 -14.48 -13.87 -4.05
C GLN A 384 -14.57 -13.03 -5.33
N LYS A 385 -13.48 -12.36 -5.72
CA LYS A 385 -13.39 -11.62 -6.98
C LYS A 385 -13.45 -12.54 -8.21
N GLU A 386 -12.92 -13.76 -8.14
CA GLU A 386 -13.09 -14.76 -9.21
C GLU A 386 -14.55 -15.23 -9.33
N LEU A 387 -15.22 -15.48 -8.20
CA LEU A 387 -16.61 -15.91 -8.16
C LEU A 387 -17.57 -14.84 -8.68
N LEU A 388 -17.34 -13.56 -8.33
CA LEU A 388 -18.15 -12.43 -8.81
C LEU A 388 -18.04 -12.21 -10.34
N LYS A 389 -16.98 -12.71 -10.98
CA LYS A 389 -16.86 -12.71 -12.45
C LYS A 389 -17.68 -13.84 -13.10
N ASP A 390 -18.18 -14.79 -12.31
CA ASP A 390 -18.94 -15.93 -12.80
C ASP A 390 -20.45 -15.61 -12.82
N SER A 391 -20.99 -15.34 -14.01
CA SER A 391 -22.41 -14.98 -14.27
C SER A 391 -23.47 -15.96 -13.73
N VAL A 392 -23.07 -17.16 -13.29
CA VAL A 392 -24.00 -18.20 -12.80
C VAL A 392 -24.26 -18.06 -11.30
N ILE A 393 -23.34 -17.42 -10.59
CA ILE A 393 -23.42 -17.13 -9.16
C ILE A 393 -23.95 -15.69 -9.08
N GLY A 394 -25.26 -15.51 -9.14
CA GLY A 394 -25.87 -14.20 -8.90
C GLY A 394 -25.52 -13.67 -7.50
N ASP A 395 -26.05 -12.49 -7.13
CA ASP A 395 -25.82 -11.78 -5.85
C ASP A 395 -26.22 -12.53 -4.54
N SER A 396 -26.34 -13.85 -4.60
CA SER A 396 -26.48 -14.76 -3.46
C SER A 396 -25.28 -14.62 -2.51
N GLN A 397 -25.46 -13.83 -1.46
CA GLN A 397 -24.48 -13.58 -0.39
C GLN A 397 -23.88 -14.88 0.20
N MET A 398 -24.62 -15.98 0.18
CA MET A 398 -24.15 -17.28 0.70
C MET A 398 -23.02 -17.90 -0.13
N ALA A 399 -23.02 -17.69 -1.44
CA ALA A 399 -22.02 -18.24 -2.34
C ALA A 399 -20.66 -17.55 -2.17
N THR A 400 -20.67 -16.21 -2.09
CA THR A 400 -19.49 -15.38 -1.86
C THR A 400 -18.86 -15.60 -0.48
N VAL A 401 -19.65 -16.05 0.51
CA VAL A 401 -19.14 -16.33 1.85
C VAL A 401 -18.64 -17.78 1.97
N SER A 402 -19.41 -18.80 1.58
CA SER A 402 -19.10 -20.21 1.92
C SER A 402 -18.15 -20.93 0.96
N VAL A 403 -18.17 -20.56 -0.33
CA VAL A 403 -17.38 -21.22 -1.37
C VAL A 403 -15.88 -20.99 -1.20
N PRO A 404 -15.40 -19.78 -0.84
CA PRO A 404 -13.98 -19.55 -0.55
C PRO A 404 -13.42 -20.46 0.54
N PHE A 405 -14.09 -20.54 1.69
CA PHE A 405 -13.62 -21.38 2.79
C PHE A 405 -13.64 -22.86 2.43
N THR A 406 -14.66 -23.33 1.72
CA THR A 406 -14.76 -24.75 1.35
C THR A 406 -13.65 -25.16 0.38
N ARG A 407 -13.23 -24.28 -0.53
CA ARG A 407 -12.11 -24.51 -1.45
C ARG A 407 -10.76 -24.57 -0.71
N VAL A 408 -10.56 -23.70 0.29
CA VAL A 408 -9.35 -23.74 1.13
C VAL A 408 -9.29 -25.02 1.96
N ILE A 409 -10.42 -25.42 2.56
CA ILE A 409 -10.51 -26.65 3.38
C ILE A 409 -10.33 -27.90 2.52
N ARG A 410 -10.91 -27.91 1.31
CA ARG A 410 -10.82 -29.02 0.36
C ARG A 410 -10.00 -28.59 -0.85
N LYS A 411 -8.67 -28.63 -0.71
CA LYS A 411 -7.72 -28.32 -1.81
C LYS A 411 -7.97 -29.15 -3.08
N ASP A 412 -8.56 -30.34 -2.93
CA ASP A 412 -8.90 -31.28 -4.03
C ASP A 412 -10.33 -31.12 -4.57
N ALA A 413 -11.16 -30.23 -3.97
CA ALA A 413 -12.50 -30.00 -4.47
C ALA A 413 -12.39 -29.23 -5.80
N GLN A 414 -12.81 -29.89 -6.89
CA GLN A 414 -12.96 -29.21 -8.16
C GLN A 414 -13.84 -27.95 -7.98
N PRO A 415 -13.57 -26.85 -8.72
CA PRO A 415 -14.39 -25.64 -8.63
C PRO A 415 -15.85 -25.90 -9.03
N LEU A 416 -16.10 -26.95 -9.82
CA LEU A 416 -17.40 -27.28 -10.38
C LEU A 416 -18.49 -27.55 -9.30
N PRO A 417 -18.35 -28.52 -8.37
CA PRO A 417 -19.35 -28.76 -7.33
C PRO A 417 -19.68 -27.53 -6.46
N LEU A 418 -18.69 -26.68 -6.22
CA LEU A 418 -18.85 -25.49 -5.37
C LEU A 418 -19.64 -24.37 -6.04
N GLN A 419 -19.44 -24.18 -7.36
CA GLN A 419 -20.24 -23.25 -8.16
C GLN A 419 -21.71 -23.69 -8.26
N TYR A 420 -21.96 -25.01 -8.33
CA TYR A 420 -23.30 -25.55 -8.36
C TYR A 420 -24.05 -25.35 -7.03
N LEU A 421 -23.36 -25.49 -5.90
CA LEU A 421 -23.94 -25.23 -4.57
C LEU A 421 -24.24 -23.74 -4.32
N ALA A 422 -23.53 -22.86 -5.03
CA ALA A 422 -23.67 -21.41 -4.98
C ALA A 422 -24.77 -20.82 -5.86
N ARG A 423 -25.46 -21.65 -6.66
CA ARG A 423 -26.49 -21.19 -7.60
C ARG A 423 -27.70 -20.61 -6.87
N ASN A 424 -28.44 -19.76 -7.56
CA ASN A 424 -29.69 -19.23 -7.04
C ASN A 424 -30.71 -20.37 -6.85
N PHE A 425 -31.34 -20.47 -5.66
CA PHE A 425 -32.29 -21.54 -5.32
C PHE A 425 -33.64 -21.42 -6.04
N SER A 426 -33.81 -20.40 -6.88
CA SER A 426 -34.99 -20.18 -7.72
C SER A 426 -35.24 -21.27 -8.77
N HIS A 427 -34.33 -22.24 -8.94
CA HIS A 427 -34.45 -23.32 -9.93
C HIS A 427 -34.44 -24.68 -9.24
N SER A 428 -35.30 -25.59 -9.72
CA SER A 428 -35.36 -26.99 -9.24
C SER A 428 -34.00 -27.68 -9.40
N TRP A 429 -33.70 -28.69 -8.57
CA TRP A 429 -32.42 -29.40 -8.58
C TRP A 429 -32.04 -29.98 -9.94
N THR A 430 -33.01 -30.44 -10.72
CA THR A 430 -32.78 -31.03 -12.05
C THR A 430 -32.55 -29.95 -13.11
N GLN A 431 -33.41 -28.92 -13.17
CA GLN A 431 -33.26 -27.83 -14.13
C GLN A 431 -32.00 -26.99 -13.89
N GLY A 432 -31.70 -26.70 -12.62
CA GLY A 432 -30.50 -25.94 -12.23
C GLY A 432 -29.21 -26.69 -12.55
N PHE A 433 -29.18 -28.02 -12.47
CA PHE A 433 -28.02 -28.83 -12.84
C PHE A 433 -27.78 -28.84 -14.34
N ASP A 434 -28.84 -28.97 -15.14
CA ASP A 434 -28.76 -28.98 -16.60
C ASP A 434 -28.35 -27.62 -17.19
N GLU A 435 -28.83 -26.52 -16.64
CA GLU A 435 -28.42 -25.17 -17.05
C GLU A 435 -26.99 -24.83 -16.60
N TRP A 436 -26.61 -25.26 -15.38
CA TRP A 436 -25.27 -25.09 -14.87
C TRP A 436 -24.22 -25.93 -15.64
N THR A 437 -24.54 -27.18 -16.00
CA THR A 437 -23.65 -28.03 -16.82
C THR A 437 -23.49 -27.48 -18.24
N LYS A 438 -24.53 -26.87 -18.83
CA LYS A 438 -24.43 -26.18 -20.13
C LYS A 438 -23.50 -24.96 -20.07
N THR A 439 -23.62 -24.13 -19.04
CA THR A 439 -22.81 -22.90 -18.87
C THR A 439 -21.36 -23.17 -18.47
N SER A 440 -21.11 -24.17 -17.63
CA SER A 440 -19.76 -24.61 -17.23
C SER A 440 -18.97 -25.26 -18.37
N ASN A 441 -19.62 -26.07 -19.22
CA ASN A 441 -19.00 -26.67 -20.41
C ASN A 441 -18.58 -25.64 -21.48
N LEU A 442 -19.21 -24.47 -21.51
CA LEU A 442 -18.79 -23.34 -22.35
C LEU A 442 -17.49 -22.68 -21.84
N LYS A 443 -17.28 -22.64 -20.52
CA LYS A 443 -16.10 -22.01 -19.89
C LYS A 443 -14.86 -22.93 -19.84
N SER A 444 -15.04 -24.25 -19.70
CA SER A 444 -13.92 -25.22 -19.72
C SER A 444 -13.14 -25.20 -21.05
N ARG A 445 -13.83 -24.92 -22.17
CA ARG A 445 -13.20 -24.70 -23.49
C ARG A 445 -12.34 -23.42 -23.58
N SER A 446 -12.61 -22.42 -22.73
CA SER A 446 -11.87 -21.14 -22.70
C SER A 446 -10.66 -21.19 -21.77
N GLN A 447 -10.78 -21.83 -20.60
CA GLN A 447 -9.69 -21.92 -19.61
C GLN A 447 -8.50 -22.77 -20.07
N ASN A 448 -8.71 -23.77 -20.93
CA ASN A 448 -7.61 -24.58 -21.48
C ASN A 448 -6.65 -23.80 -22.41
N LYS A 449 -6.99 -22.58 -22.85
CA LYS A 449 -6.07 -21.71 -23.58
C LYS A 449 -5.17 -20.84 -22.66
N PHE A 450 -5.55 -20.64 -21.40
CA PHE A 450 -4.82 -19.74 -20.48
C PHE A 450 -3.77 -20.44 -19.60
N LYS A 451 -3.79 -21.77 -19.47
CA LYS A 451 -2.86 -22.53 -18.61
C LYS A 451 -1.41 -22.68 -19.11
N LYS A 452 -1.00 -21.97 -20.17
CA LYS A 452 0.35 -22.10 -20.77
C LYS A 452 1.31 -20.92 -20.51
N LYS A 453 0.98 -19.97 -19.64
CA LYS A 453 1.91 -18.93 -19.18
C LYS A 453 2.18 -19.12 -17.69
N GLN A 454 3.28 -19.81 -17.38
CA GLN A 454 3.79 -20.04 -16.03
C GLN A 454 4.06 -18.71 -15.31
N ILE A 455 3.57 -18.61 -14.08
CA ILE A 455 4.05 -17.68 -13.06
C ILE A 455 5.23 -18.40 -12.41
N SER A 456 6.44 -17.93 -12.68
CA SER A 456 7.62 -18.19 -11.86
C SER A 456 7.49 -17.36 -10.59
N THR A 457 7.13 -18.00 -9.48
CA THR A 457 7.27 -17.42 -8.14
C THR A 457 8.75 -17.46 -7.77
N GLU A 458 9.37 -16.28 -7.73
CA GLU A 458 10.64 -16.05 -7.05
C GLU A 458 10.44 -16.35 -5.56
N SER A 459 11.25 -17.27 -5.03
CA SER A 459 11.36 -17.58 -3.61
C SER A 459 12.17 -16.47 -2.94
N GLU A 460 11.51 -15.61 -2.17
CA GLU A 460 12.19 -14.79 -1.17
C GLU A 460 12.57 -15.70 0.00
N ASP A 461 13.86 -15.70 0.35
CA ASP A 461 14.44 -16.54 1.41
C ASP A 461 13.82 -16.21 2.78
N GLU A 462 13.08 -17.17 3.36
CA GLU A 462 12.50 -17.08 4.70
C GLU A 462 13.57 -17.39 5.77
N GLU A 463 14.23 -16.35 6.29
CA GLU A 463 15.04 -16.47 7.49
C GLU A 463 14.16 -16.47 8.75
N ASN A 464 14.09 -17.63 9.43
CA ASN A 464 13.51 -17.77 10.76
C ASN A 464 14.44 -17.13 11.80
N VAL A 465 13.95 -16.12 12.52
CA VAL A 465 14.74 -15.41 13.55
C VAL A 465 14.34 -15.89 14.94
N VAL A 466 15.36 -16.15 15.75
CA VAL A 466 15.30 -16.73 17.09
C VAL A 466 15.58 -15.62 18.12
N ILE A 467 14.73 -15.49 19.13
CA ILE A 467 14.89 -14.50 20.21
C ILE A 467 15.45 -15.20 21.45
N GLU A 468 16.57 -14.71 21.98
CA GLU A 468 17.23 -15.20 23.20
C GLU A 468 16.80 -14.40 24.44
N ASP A 469 16.81 -15.05 25.61
CA ASP A 469 16.75 -14.37 26.90
C ASP A 469 18.17 -13.90 27.28
N SER A 470 18.35 -12.62 27.60
CA SER A 470 19.61 -12.06 28.10
C SER A 470 19.79 -12.42 29.59
N ASP A 471 20.71 -13.34 29.88
CA ASP A 471 21.16 -13.69 31.23
C ASP A 471 22.12 -12.62 31.76
N ASP A 472 21.60 -11.57 32.42
CA ASP A 472 22.39 -10.76 33.35
C ASP A 472 22.27 -11.37 34.75
N CYS A 473 22.92 -12.51 34.96
CA CYS A 473 23.26 -13.01 36.29
C CYS A 473 24.75 -12.76 36.51
N ASP A 474 25.08 -11.58 37.04
CA ASP A 474 26.40 -11.32 37.59
C ASP A 474 26.69 -12.32 38.71
N SER A 475 27.64 -13.21 38.45
CA SER A 475 28.33 -14.01 39.44
C SER A 475 29.06 -13.09 40.41
N PHE A 476 28.62 -13.03 41.66
CA PHE A 476 29.42 -12.54 42.78
C PHE A 476 29.51 -13.66 43.82
N ASP A 477 30.42 -14.59 43.57
CA ASP A 477 31.08 -15.38 44.60
C ASP A 477 32.51 -14.84 44.73
N GLU A 478 32.76 -14.00 45.74
CA GLU A 478 34.05 -13.86 46.43
C GLU A 478 33.85 -12.99 47.70
N MET A 479 33.46 -13.64 48.80
CA MET A 479 34.12 -13.61 50.13
C MET A 479 33.32 -14.40 51.17
#